data_AF-A0A496SH44-F1
#
_entry.id   AF-A0A496SH44-F1
#
_cell.length_a   1.000
_cell.length_b   1.000
_cell.length_c   1.000
_cell.angle_alpha   90.00
_cell.angle_beta   90.00
_cell.angle_gamma   90.00
#
_symmetry.space_group_name_H-M   'P 1'
#
loop_
_entity.id
_entity.type
_entity.pdbx_description
1 polymer ?
#
loop_
_entity_poly.entity_id
_entity_poly.type
_entity_poly.pdbx_seq_one_letter_code
_entity_poly.pdbx_strand_id
1 'polypeptide(L)'
;GKRRGPFLGVDDAVEEILRTARSNRVALLFGREERGLTNEELKYCQFLVSLPMAHPQPSLNLAQAVLLLGYEVFRARKPPREPYPELASFEDLERMYSRIEDALTCIGFIHRNSPRTFMRAVRRVLGRAKLERRDVYVVLKICERIEQFSREVLDFRNFRGYLEGATGNERRGHEKGIAPSVELGMCRTCDPHPPGAVPEAPAGGGGTEGPKGGGPGGDAGDSRA
;
A
#
# COMPACT_ATOMS: atom_id res chain seq x y z
N GLY A 1 6.64 -16.10 -14.62
CA GLY A 1 5.19 -15.83 -14.70
C GLY A 1 4.90 -14.41 -14.22
N LYS A 2 4.10 -13.65 -14.99
CA LYS A 2 3.85 -12.18 -14.99
C LYS A 2 3.55 -11.44 -13.67
N ARG A 3 3.76 -12.01 -12.48
CA ARG A 3 3.42 -11.39 -11.18
C ARG A 3 4.52 -11.51 -10.12
N ARG A 4 5.79 -11.36 -10.52
CA ARG A 4 6.95 -11.41 -9.61
C ARG A 4 7.49 -9.98 -9.39
N GLY A 5 6.89 -9.22 -8.47
CA GLY A 5 7.43 -7.91 -8.03
C GLY A 5 7.72 -6.87 -9.13
N PRO A 6 8.32 -5.72 -8.78
CA PRO A 6 9.04 -4.90 -9.76
C PRO A 6 10.39 -5.55 -10.09
N PHE A 7 10.70 -5.71 -11.38
CA PHE A 7 12.03 -6.11 -11.84
C PHE A 7 12.86 -4.85 -12.09
N LEU A 8 14.09 -4.85 -11.59
CA LEU A 8 15.10 -3.86 -11.90
C LEU A 8 16.17 -4.51 -12.79
N GLY A 9 16.68 -3.74 -13.75
CA GLY A 9 17.92 -4.09 -14.43
C GLY A 9 19.08 -4.12 -13.44
N VAL A 10 20.17 -4.81 -13.81
CA VAL A 10 21.33 -4.94 -12.92
C VAL A 10 21.90 -3.57 -12.51
N ASP A 11 21.96 -2.60 -13.42
CA ASP A 11 22.50 -1.27 -13.15
C ASP A 11 21.63 -0.50 -12.13
N ASP A 12 20.31 -0.42 -12.39
CA ASP A 12 19.35 0.22 -11.48
C ASP A 12 19.34 -0.45 -10.10
N ALA A 13 19.43 -1.79 -10.08
CA ALA A 13 19.46 -2.56 -8.83
C ALA A 13 20.73 -2.27 -8.03
N VAL A 14 21.89 -2.21 -8.68
CA VAL A 14 23.17 -1.91 -8.03
C VAL A 14 23.17 -0.51 -7.46
N GLU A 15 22.66 0.47 -8.20
CA GLU A 15 22.51 1.84 -7.70
C GLU A 15 21.60 1.88 -6.46
N GLU A 16 20.44 1.21 -6.51
CA GLU A 16 19.51 1.13 -5.39
C GLU A 16 20.13 0.45 -4.16
N ILE A 17 20.83 -0.67 -4.35
CA ILE A 17 21.55 -1.41 -3.31
C ILE A 17 22.60 -0.51 -2.65
N LEU A 18 23.48 0.11 -3.44
CA LEU A 18 24.58 0.93 -2.92
C LEU A 18 24.07 2.18 -2.21
N ARG A 19 22.99 2.79 -2.72
CA ARG A 19 22.37 3.95 -2.10
C ARG A 19 21.70 3.58 -0.77
N THR A 20 20.94 2.50 -0.73
CA THR A 20 20.25 2.02 0.48
C THR A 20 21.24 1.58 1.55
N ALA A 21 22.31 0.88 1.14
CA ALA A 21 23.37 0.38 2.02
C ALA A 21 24.15 1.47 2.76
N ARG A 22 23.98 2.76 2.42
CA ARG A 22 24.62 3.88 3.12
C ARG A 22 24.15 4.04 4.56
N SER A 23 22.86 3.80 4.80
CA SER A 23 22.23 4.00 6.12
C SER A 23 21.42 2.80 6.59
N ASN A 24 21.25 1.79 5.74
CA ASN A 24 20.37 0.64 6.00
C ASN A 24 21.08 -0.67 5.70
N ARG A 25 20.66 -1.75 6.36
CA ARG A 25 21.11 -3.09 6.00
C ARG A 25 20.38 -3.56 4.75
N VAL A 26 21.12 -4.09 3.78
CA VAL A 26 20.57 -4.66 2.55
C VAL A 26 20.85 -6.16 2.53
N ALA A 27 19.83 -6.96 2.23
CA ALA A 27 19.95 -8.40 2.05
C ALA A 27 19.78 -8.75 0.56
N LEU A 28 20.67 -9.58 0.03
CA LEU A 28 20.56 -10.16 -1.31
C LEU A 28 20.16 -11.62 -1.17
N LEU A 29 18.98 -11.97 -1.68
CA LEU A 29 18.45 -13.33 -1.61
C LEU A 29 18.72 -14.05 -2.92
N PHE A 30 19.31 -15.23 -2.81
CA PHE A 30 19.52 -16.13 -3.93
C PHE A 30 18.73 -17.41 -3.70
N GLY A 31 18.03 -17.86 -4.74
CA GLY A 31 17.22 -19.08 -4.69
C GLY A 31 18.03 -20.35 -4.89
N ARG A 32 17.37 -21.50 -4.71
CA ARG A 32 17.97 -22.80 -5.04
C ARG A 32 18.25 -22.88 -6.55
N GLU A 33 19.36 -23.49 -6.95
CA GLU A 33 19.76 -23.56 -8.37
C GLU A 33 18.66 -24.10 -9.30
N GLU A 34 18.02 -25.20 -8.91
CA GLU A 34 16.99 -25.84 -9.74
C GLU A 34 15.63 -25.12 -9.75
N ARG A 35 15.26 -24.43 -8.66
CA ARG A 35 13.88 -23.97 -8.42
C ARG A 35 13.75 -22.48 -8.17
N GLY A 36 14.86 -21.77 -7.99
CA GLY A 36 14.91 -20.38 -7.59
C GLY A 36 14.31 -20.14 -6.21
N LEU A 37 13.83 -18.91 -5.99
CA LEU A 37 13.04 -18.52 -4.83
C LEU A 37 11.57 -18.87 -5.07
N THR A 38 10.92 -19.40 -4.04
CA THR A 38 9.49 -19.67 -3.99
C THR A 38 8.69 -18.36 -3.99
N ASN A 39 7.41 -18.42 -4.37
CA ASN A 39 6.53 -17.25 -4.28
C ASN A 39 6.36 -16.73 -2.83
N GLU A 40 6.52 -17.61 -1.84
CA GLU A 40 6.47 -17.23 -0.43
C GLU A 40 7.72 -16.48 0.03
N GLU A 41 8.90 -16.79 -0.54
CA GLU A 41 10.12 -16.03 -0.27
C GLU A 41 10.13 -14.70 -1.03
N LEU A 42 9.69 -14.72 -2.28
CA LEU A 42 9.61 -13.52 -3.13
C LEU A 42 8.71 -12.42 -2.55
N LYS A 43 7.73 -12.77 -1.70
CA LYS A 43 6.83 -11.78 -1.08
C LYS A 43 7.53 -10.84 -0.10
N TYR A 44 8.70 -11.23 0.41
CA TYR A 44 9.50 -10.42 1.34
C TYR A 44 10.53 -9.55 0.61
N CYS A 45 10.75 -9.77 -0.69
CA CYS A 45 11.68 -8.99 -1.49
C CYS A 45 11.01 -7.68 -1.96
N GLN A 46 11.71 -6.55 -1.82
CA GLN A 46 11.21 -5.23 -2.27
C GLN A 46 11.24 -5.12 -3.80
N PHE A 47 12.26 -5.69 -4.44
CA PHE A 47 12.43 -5.77 -5.88
C PHE A 47 13.19 -7.03 -6.26
N LEU A 48 13.15 -7.37 -7.55
CA LEU A 48 13.90 -8.49 -8.13
C LEU A 48 14.92 -7.96 -9.12
N VAL A 49 16.10 -8.58 -9.15
CA VAL A 49 17.17 -8.19 -10.07
C VAL A 49 17.16 -9.12 -11.27
N SER A 50 17.22 -8.54 -12.47
CA SER A 50 17.39 -9.28 -13.72
C SER A 50 18.78 -9.03 -14.28
N LEU A 51 19.55 -10.10 -14.48
CA LEU A 51 20.83 -10.04 -15.17
C LEU A 51 20.58 -10.08 -16.70
N PRO A 52 21.24 -9.24 -17.50
CA PRO A 52 21.15 -9.30 -18.95
C PRO A 52 21.81 -10.58 -19.44
N MET A 53 21.08 -11.38 -20.23
CA MET A 53 21.53 -12.69 -20.71
C MET A 53 21.21 -12.83 -22.20
N ALA A 54 22.05 -13.57 -22.92
CA ALA A 54 21.91 -13.74 -24.37
C ALA A 54 20.65 -14.52 -24.78
N HIS A 55 20.08 -15.33 -23.88
CA HIS A 55 18.90 -16.15 -24.16
C HIS A 55 17.74 -15.84 -23.18
N PRO A 56 16.46 -15.94 -23.60
CA PRO A 56 15.30 -15.56 -22.78
C PRO A 56 15.08 -16.42 -21.53
N GLN A 57 15.66 -17.63 -21.48
CA GLN A 57 15.54 -18.56 -20.36
C GLN A 57 16.92 -18.94 -19.84
N PRO A 58 17.64 -17.99 -19.23
CA PRO A 58 18.98 -18.23 -18.73
C PRO A 58 18.91 -19.02 -17.43
N SER A 59 19.71 -20.08 -17.33
CA SER A 59 20.03 -20.73 -16.07
C SER A 59 21.48 -20.40 -15.74
N LEU A 60 21.68 -19.48 -14.80
CA LEU A 60 22.99 -19.30 -14.18
C LEU A 60 23.08 -20.27 -13.01
N ASN A 61 24.24 -20.90 -12.87
CA ASN A 61 24.55 -21.59 -11.62
C ASN A 61 24.52 -20.55 -10.47
N LEU A 62 24.14 -20.99 -9.28
CA LEU A 62 24.04 -20.13 -8.10
C LEU A 62 25.34 -19.35 -7.82
N ALA A 63 26.50 -20.01 -7.89
CA ALA A 63 27.79 -19.37 -7.65
C ALA A 63 28.10 -18.30 -8.71
N GLN A 64 27.69 -18.51 -9.97
CA GLN A 64 27.84 -17.51 -11.03
C GLN A 64 26.97 -16.28 -10.78
N ALA A 65 25.72 -16.48 -10.37
CA ALA A 65 24.81 -15.37 -10.05
C ALA A 65 25.33 -14.54 -8.87
N VAL A 66 25.85 -15.20 -7.83
CA VAL A 66 26.47 -14.54 -6.67
C VAL A 66 27.72 -13.77 -7.09
N LEU A 67 28.60 -14.38 -7.87
CA LEU A 67 29.83 -13.75 -8.35
C LEU A 67 29.54 -12.51 -9.20
N LEU A 68 28.64 -12.62 -10.19
CA LEU A 68 28.30 -11.52 -11.09
C LEU A 68 27.70 -10.35 -10.32
N LEU A 69 26.67 -10.60 -9.50
CA LEU A 69 26.03 -9.51 -8.76
C LEU A 69 26.99 -8.89 -7.72
N GLY A 70 27.79 -9.71 -7.04
CA GLY A 70 28.81 -9.23 -6.11
C GLY A 70 29.87 -8.37 -6.79
N TYR A 71 30.34 -8.79 -7.97
CA TYR A 71 31.29 -8.03 -8.78
C TYR A 71 30.70 -6.69 -9.25
N GLU A 72 29.45 -6.68 -9.71
CA GLU A 72 28.76 -5.46 -10.13
C GLU A 72 28.63 -4.43 -8.99
N VAL A 73 28.23 -4.90 -7.79
CA VAL A 73 28.17 -4.07 -6.58
C VAL A 73 29.56 -3.54 -6.20
N PHE A 74 30.59 -4.39 -6.26
CA PHE A 74 31.97 -3.99 -5.96
C PHE A 74 32.47 -2.93 -6.95
N ARG A 75 32.26 -3.14 -8.25
CA ARG A 75 32.70 -2.26 -9.33
C ARG A 75 32.04 -0.87 -9.26
N ALA A 76 30.76 -0.82 -8.91
CA ALA A 76 30.02 0.44 -8.84
C ALA A 76 30.22 1.21 -7.52
N ARG A 77 30.94 0.64 -6.54
CA ARG A 77 31.14 1.25 -5.22
C ARG A 77 31.89 2.59 -5.36
N LYS A 78 31.25 3.65 -4.90
CA LYS A 78 31.82 5.00 -4.81
C LYS A 78 31.83 5.46 -3.34
N PRO A 79 32.74 6.38 -2.95
CA PRO A 79 32.69 6.98 -1.62
C PRO A 79 31.31 7.64 -1.39
N PRO A 80 30.70 7.48 -0.20
CA PRO A 80 29.38 8.02 0.08
C PRO A 80 29.41 9.55 -0.01
N ARG A 81 28.47 10.13 -0.77
CA ARG A 81 28.35 11.59 -0.93
C ARG A 81 27.34 12.23 0.01
N GLU A 82 26.26 11.51 0.34
CA GLU A 82 25.20 12.00 1.26
C GLU A 82 24.50 10.84 1.97
N PRO A 83 24.02 11.03 3.22
CA PRO A 83 23.25 10.05 3.96
C PRO A 83 21.93 9.72 3.24
N TYR A 84 21.52 8.46 3.28
CA TYR A 84 20.21 8.02 2.81
C TYR A 84 19.20 7.97 3.98
N PRO A 85 17.89 8.20 3.78
CA PRO A 85 16.92 8.06 4.86
C PRO A 85 16.99 6.69 5.55
N GLU A 86 16.82 6.69 6.87
CA GLU A 86 16.70 5.45 7.65
C GLU A 86 15.33 4.82 7.42
N LEU A 87 15.34 3.71 6.69
CA LEU A 87 14.15 2.94 6.39
C LEU A 87 13.72 2.13 7.62
N ALA A 88 12.43 1.84 7.69
CA ALA A 88 11.89 0.93 8.68
C ALA A 88 12.56 -0.45 8.56
N SER A 89 12.80 -1.08 9.71
CA SER A 89 13.38 -2.43 9.72
C SER A 89 12.39 -3.44 9.13
N PHE A 90 12.90 -4.59 8.69
CA PHE A 90 12.06 -5.70 8.25
C PHE A 90 11.04 -6.10 9.33
N GLU A 91 11.46 -6.12 10.61
CA GLU A 91 10.59 -6.47 11.73
C GLU A 91 9.47 -5.44 11.92
N ASP A 92 9.77 -4.14 11.79
CA ASP A 92 8.77 -3.07 11.88
C ASP A 92 7.73 -3.17 10.76
N LEU A 93 8.17 -3.50 9.55
CA LEU A 93 7.28 -3.71 8.41
C LEU A 93 6.39 -4.95 8.61
N GLU A 94 6.94 -6.07 9.08
CA GLU A 94 6.13 -7.27 9.36
C GLU A 94 5.11 -7.03 10.47
N ARG A 95 5.50 -6.30 11.52
CA ARG A 95 4.60 -5.88 12.60
C ARG A 95 3.46 -5.01 12.06
N MET A 96 3.78 -4.06 11.20
CA MET A 96 2.79 -3.21 10.53
C MET A 96 1.82 -4.03 9.67
N TYR A 97 2.32 -4.98 8.87
CA TYR A 97 1.46 -5.82 8.04
C TYR A 97 0.53 -6.69 8.87
N SER A 98 1.02 -7.26 9.98
CA SER A 98 0.18 -8.01 10.92
C SER A 98 -0.94 -7.12 11.48
N ARG A 99 -0.61 -5.92 11.94
CA ARG A 99 -1.60 -4.97 12.49
C ARG A 99 -2.64 -4.51 11.47
N ILE A 100 -2.25 -4.34 10.20
CA ILE A 100 -3.21 -4.06 9.14
C ILE A 100 -4.18 -5.23 8.99
N GLU A 101 -3.69 -6.47 8.98
CA GLU A 101 -4.53 -7.67 8.88
C GLU A 101 -5.49 -7.79 10.07
N ASP A 102 -5.00 -7.55 11.28
CA ASP A 102 -5.80 -7.57 12.51
C ASP A 102 -6.89 -6.50 12.49
N ALA A 103 -6.55 -5.24 12.15
CA ALA A 103 -7.50 -4.14 12.08
C ALA A 103 -8.59 -4.39 11.01
N LEU A 104 -8.21 -4.91 9.84
CA LEU A 104 -9.17 -5.28 8.79
C LEU A 104 -10.08 -6.43 9.22
N THR A 105 -9.55 -7.41 9.94
CA THR A 105 -10.33 -8.52 10.49
C THR A 105 -11.31 -8.03 11.55
N CYS A 106 -10.86 -7.10 12.41
CA CYS A 106 -11.67 -6.51 13.48
C CYS A 106 -12.90 -5.77 12.97
N ILE A 107 -12.81 -5.13 11.79
CA ILE A 107 -13.94 -4.44 11.16
C ILE A 107 -14.75 -5.34 10.22
N GLY A 108 -14.45 -6.64 10.14
CA GLY A 108 -15.16 -7.59 9.28
C GLY A 108 -14.93 -7.35 7.78
N PHE A 109 -13.76 -6.84 7.38
CA PHE A 109 -13.43 -6.65 5.98
C PHE A 109 -13.36 -7.99 5.23
N ILE A 110 -14.28 -8.21 4.29
CA ILE A 110 -14.32 -9.42 3.45
C ILE A 110 -13.88 -9.08 2.03
N HIS A 111 -12.75 -9.63 1.61
CA HIS A 111 -12.27 -9.48 0.25
C HIS A 111 -12.78 -10.59 -0.68
N ARG A 112 -13.25 -10.20 -1.88
CA ARG A 112 -13.85 -11.09 -2.89
C ARG A 112 -12.94 -12.26 -3.31
N ASN A 113 -11.61 -12.09 -3.22
CA ASN A 113 -10.59 -13.06 -3.67
C ASN A 113 -9.71 -13.64 -2.54
N SER A 114 -10.21 -13.69 -1.30
CA SER A 114 -9.55 -14.10 -0.04
C SER A 114 -8.68 -13.02 0.65
N PRO A 115 -8.57 -13.06 1.98
CA PRO A 115 -7.69 -12.17 2.77
C PRO A 115 -6.21 -12.26 2.40
N ARG A 116 -5.70 -13.48 2.15
CA ARG A 116 -4.28 -13.70 1.80
C ARG A 116 -3.87 -12.97 0.51
N THR A 117 -4.72 -13.01 -0.51
CA THR A 117 -4.46 -12.32 -1.78
C THR A 117 -4.45 -10.80 -1.60
N PHE A 118 -5.35 -10.29 -0.75
CA PHE A 118 -5.41 -8.87 -0.42
C PHE A 118 -4.14 -8.42 0.33
N MET A 119 -3.73 -9.16 1.36
CA MET A 119 -2.51 -8.84 2.10
C MET A 119 -1.25 -8.90 1.23
N ARG A 120 -1.18 -9.80 0.25
CA ARG A 120 -0.11 -9.77 -0.76
C ARG A 120 -0.11 -8.48 -1.59
N ALA A 121 -1.28 -7.96 -1.94
CA ALA A 121 -1.38 -6.69 -2.65
C ALA A 121 -0.98 -5.50 -1.77
N VAL A 122 -1.40 -5.49 -0.49
CA VAL A 122 -0.98 -4.48 0.51
C VAL A 122 0.54 -4.46 0.64
N ARG A 123 1.16 -5.62 0.89
CA ARG A 123 2.63 -5.76 0.98
C ARG A 123 3.33 -5.27 -0.28
N ARG A 124 2.79 -5.57 -1.46
CA ARG A 124 3.34 -5.09 -2.73
C ARG A 124 3.25 -3.57 -2.89
N VAL A 125 2.16 -2.95 -2.44
CA VAL A 125 1.98 -1.50 -2.55
C VAL A 125 2.88 -0.77 -1.56
N LEU A 126 2.79 -1.13 -0.28
CA LEU A 126 3.56 -0.48 0.80
C LEU A 126 5.06 -0.78 0.72
N GLY A 127 5.44 -1.99 0.29
CA GLY A 127 6.85 -2.38 0.13
C GLY A 127 7.60 -1.57 -0.95
N ARG A 128 6.88 -0.88 -1.85
CA ARG A 128 7.48 0.02 -2.85
C ARG A 128 7.69 1.44 -2.34
N ALA A 129 7.03 1.82 -1.25
CA ALA A 129 7.03 3.18 -0.75
C ALA A 129 8.30 3.57 0.02
N LYS A 130 9.23 2.63 0.25
CA LYS A 130 10.48 2.84 1.02
C LYS A 130 10.20 3.54 2.36
N LEU A 131 9.31 2.93 3.13
CA LEU A 131 8.79 3.50 4.37
C LEU A 131 9.91 3.70 5.40
N GLU A 132 9.91 4.86 6.04
CA GLU A 132 10.71 5.17 7.20
C GLU A 132 10.00 4.70 8.48
N ARG A 133 10.72 4.70 9.62
CA ARG A 133 10.13 4.34 10.92
C ARG A 133 8.91 5.19 11.29
N ARG A 134 8.93 6.48 10.93
CA ARG A 134 7.81 7.41 11.18
C ARG A 134 6.56 7.03 10.39
N ASP A 135 6.72 6.58 9.15
CA ASP A 135 5.59 6.18 8.30
C ASP A 135 4.93 4.92 8.87
N VAL A 136 5.75 3.95 9.26
CA VAL A 136 5.28 2.73 9.94
C VAL A 136 4.53 3.06 11.22
N TYR A 137 5.05 3.99 12.02
CA TYR A 137 4.39 4.42 13.25
C TYR A 137 3.00 5.03 12.98
N VAL A 138 2.88 5.89 11.97
CA VAL A 138 1.58 6.49 11.59
C VAL A 138 0.58 5.40 11.20
N VAL A 139 0.99 4.44 10.38
CA VAL A 139 0.12 3.32 9.98
C VAL A 139 -0.30 2.48 11.18
N LEU A 140 0.63 2.16 12.08
CA LEU A 140 0.34 1.43 13.31
C LEU A 140 -0.68 2.17 14.19
N LYS A 141 -0.57 3.50 14.29
CA LYS A 141 -1.52 4.34 15.05
C LYS A 141 -2.91 4.37 14.43
N ILE A 142 -2.99 4.37 13.10
CA ILE A 142 -4.27 4.26 12.39
C ILE A 142 -4.93 2.91 12.69
N CYS A 143 -4.18 1.81 12.59
CA CYS A 143 -4.68 0.46 12.92
C CYS A 143 -5.16 0.37 14.38
N GLU A 144 -4.36 0.86 15.33
CA GLU A 144 -4.71 0.91 16.74
C GLU A 144 -6.02 1.68 16.98
N ARG A 145 -6.20 2.84 16.32
CA ARG A 145 -7.42 3.63 16.46
C ARG A 145 -8.64 2.94 15.86
N ILE A 146 -8.49 2.25 14.72
CA ILE A 146 -9.56 1.44 14.10
C ILE A 146 -10.01 0.34 15.07
N GLU A 147 -9.07 -0.40 15.64
CA GLU A 147 -9.37 -1.47 16.61
C GLU A 147 -10.01 -0.95 17.90
N GLN A 148 -9.54 0.20 18.40
CA GLN A 148 -10.14 0.84 19.56
C GLN A 148 -11.59 1.26 19.27
N PHE A 149 -11.83 1.93 18.15
CA PHE A 149 -13.18 2.35 17.75
C PHE A 149 -14.12 1.16 17.56
N SER A 150 -13.64 0.07 16.92
CA SER A 150 -14.44 -1.15 16.75
C SER A 150 -14.87 -1.74 18.09
N ARG A 151 -13.96 -1.80 19.08
CA ARG A 151 -14.29 -2.26 20.44
C ARG A 151 -15.31 -1.35 21.13
N GLU A 152 -15.10 -0.04 21.09
CA GLU A 152 -16.03 0.93 21.67
C GLU A 152 -17.45 0.77 21.07
N VAL A 153 -17.58 0.65 19.75
CA VAL A 153 -18.87 0.47 19.08
C VAL A 153 -19.53 -0.88 19.41
N LEU A 154 -18.74 -1.96 19.50
CA LEU A 154 -19.26 -3.28 19.90
C LEU A 154 -19.72 -3.29 21.35
N ASP A 155 -19.01 -2.62 22.25
CA ASP A 155 -19.43 -2.45 23.66
C ASP A 155 -20.72 -1.62 23.76
N PHE A 156 -20.86 -0.55 22.97
CA PHE A 156 -22.12 0.22 22.91
C PHE A 156 -23.30 -0.60 22.39
N ARG A 157 -23.09 -1.45 21.37
CA ARG A 157 -24.14 -2.36 20.86
C ARG A 157 -24.51 -3.42 21.89
N ASN A 158 -23.53 -3.99 22.58
CA ASN A 158 -23.77 -4.94 23.67
C ASN A 158 -24.56 -4.31 24.82
N PHE A 159 -24.24 -3.06 25.17
CA PHE A 159 -24.94 -2.31 26.22
C PHE A 159 -26.39 -1.97 25.82
N ARG A 160 -26.63 -1.55 24.58
CA ARG A 160 -27.99 -1.29 24.06
C ARG A 160 -28.83 -2.56 24.00
N GLY A 161 -28.26 -3.68 23.54
CA GLY A 161 -28.94 -4.98 23.56
C GLY A 161 -29.29 -5.45 24.97
N TYR A 162 -28.45 -5.13 25.96
CA TYR A 162 -28.74 -5.41 27.38
C TYR A 162 -29.92 -4.57 27.92
N LEU A 163 -30.00 -3.29 27.57
CA LEU A 163 -31.11 -2.42 27.99
C LEU A 163 -32.43 -2.78 27.29
N GLU A 164 -32.40 -3.08 25.99
CA GLU A 164 -33.58 -3.53 25.25
C GLU A 164 -34.06 -4.91 25.77
N GLY A 165 -33.14 -5.82 26.13
CA GLY A 165 -33.45 -7.10 26.79
C GLY A 165 -33.95 -6.97 28.24
N ALA A 166 -33.50 -5.96 28.98
CA ALA A 166 -33.97 -5.70 30.35
C ALA A 166 -35.39 -5.10 30.40
N THR A 167 -35.85 -4.48 29.31
CA THR A 167 -37.22 -3.92 29.20
C THR A 167 -38.27 -4.89 28.65
N GLY A 168 -37.88 -6.14 28.35
CA GLY A 168 -38.73 -7.11 27.66
C GLY A 168 -38.93 -8.42 28.41
N ASN A 169 -39.46 -8.39 29.63
CA ASN A 169 -40.11 -9.58 30.20
C ASN A 169 -41.62 -9.41 30.15
N GLU A 170 -42.24 -9.88 29.07
CA GLU A 170 -43.45 -10.68 29.17
C GLU A 170 -43.84 -11.28 27.80
N ARG A 171 -43.86 -12.63 27.79
CA ARG A 171 -44.64 -13.56 26.94
C ARG A 171 -43.90 -14.34 25.85
N ARG A 172 -43.81 -15.65 26.16
CA ARG A 172 -44.04 -16.84 25.31
C ARG A 172 -43.05 -17.15 24.17
N GLY A 173 -42.29 -18.22 24.40
CA GLY A 173 -42.45 -19.49 23.67
C GLY A 173 -41.90 -19.62 22.24
N HIS A 174 -41.19 -20.74 22.03
CA HIS A 174 -40.75 -21.37 20.79
C HIS A 174 -39.33 -21.10 20.24
N GLU A 175 -38.70 -22.22 19.94
CA GLU A 175 -37.37 -22.46 19.39
C GLU A 175 -37.09 -21.69 18.09
N LYS A 176 -35.84 -21.20 17.96
CA LYS A 176 -34.85 -21.67 16.98
C LYS A 176 -33.57 -20.85 17.14
N GLY A 177 -32.46 -21.54 17.39
CA GLY A 177 -31.13 -20.96 17.31
C GLY A 177 -30.86 -20.49 15.88
N ILE A 178 -30.74 -19.19 15.70
CA ILE A 178 -30.19 -18.55 14.52
C ILE A 178 -28.85 -17.97 14.98
N ALA A 179 -27.75 -18.51 14.46
CA ALA A 179 -26.43 -17.93 14.62
C ALA A 179 -26.48 -16.44 14.20
N PRO A 180 -25.75 -15.53 14.86
CA PRO A 180 -25.80 -14.13 14.47
C PRO A 180 -25.17 -13.97 13.08
N SER A 181 -26.04 -13.90 12.07
CA SER A 181 -25.73 -13.44 10.74
C SER A 181 -25.20 -12.01 10.87
N VAL A 182 -23.97 -11.78 10.43
CA VAL A 182 -23.39 -10.46 10.28
C VAL A 182 -24.17 -9.73 9.19
N GLU A 183 -25.24 -9.02 9.56
CA GLU A 183 -25.74 -7.94 8.74
C GLU A 183 -24.75 -6.79 8.85
N LEU A 184 -23.88 -6.69 7.84
CA LEU A 184 -23.20 -5.45 7.48
C LEU A 184 -24.28 -4.43 7.11
N GLY A 185 -24.88 -3.82 8.12
CA GLY A 185 -25.73 -2.66 7.98
C GLY A 185 -24.95 -1.59 7.22
N MET A 186 -25.38 -1.35 5.99
CA MET A 186 -24.92 -0.26 5.13
C MET A 186 -24.78 1.01 5.98
N CYS A 187 -23.58 1.61 5.95
CA CYS A 187 -23.33 2.95 6.45
C CYS A 187 -24.39 3.90 5.86
N ARG A 188 -25.36 4.33 6.67
CA ARG A 188 -26.34 5.38 6.32
C ARG A 188 -25.90 6.75 6.85
N THR A 189 -24.61 6.99 6.96
CA THR A 189 -24.05 8.30 7.29
C THR A 189 -22.96 8.67 6.30
N CYS A 190 -23.34 8.71 5.03
CA CYS A 190 -22.91 9.78 4.15
C CYS A 190 -24.07 10.79 4.13
N ASP A 191 -24.03 11.73 5.09
CA ASP A 191 -24.72 13.04 5.26
C ASP A 191 -26.20 13.28 4.85
N PRO A 192 -26.90 14.14 5.61
CA PRO A 192 -26.94 15.54 5.21
C PRO A 192 -26.70 16.52 6.38
N HIS A 193 -25.73 17.42 6.19
CA HIS A 193 -25.70 18.69 6.90
C HIS A 193 -26.99 19.49 6.61
N PRO A 194 -27.53 20.27 7.58
CA PRO A 194 -28.65 21.17 7.32
C PRO A 194 -28.22 22.38 6.48
N PRO A 195 -29.11 22.94 5.62
CA PRO A 195 -28.80 24.08 4.78
C PRO A 195 -28.70 25.36 5.63
N GLY A 196 -27.48 25.85 5.84
CA GLY A 196 -27.22 27.19 6.36
C GLY A 196 -27.39 28.23 5.26
N ALA A 197 -28.21 29.24 5.52
CA ALA A 197 -28.56 30.34 4.63
C ALA A 197 -27.33 31.09 4.08
N VAL A 198 -27.32 31.30 2.77
CA VAL A 198 -26.43 32.27 2.10
C VAL A 198 -27.21 33.59 2.01
N PRO A 199 -26.63 34.76 2.39
CA PRO A 199 -27.31 36.02 2.16
C PRO A 199 -27.28 36.37 0.66
N GLU A 200 -28.43 36.78 0.13
CA GLU A 200 -28.61 37.31 -1.21
C GLU A 200 -27.81 38.61 -1.39
N ALA A 201 -27.06 38.70 -2.49
CA ALA A 201 -26.51 39.95 -3.02
C ALA A 201 -27.26 40.31 -4.33
N PRO A 202 -27.52 41.60 -4.59
CA PRO A 202 -28.50 42.00 -5.59
C PRO A 202 -27.95 41.91 -7.02
N ALA A 203 -28.85 41.57 -7.94
CA ALA A 203 -28.64 41.69 -9.38
C ALA A 203 -28.78 43.16 -9.84
N GLY A 204 -27.81 43.63 -10.61
CA GLY A 204 -27.88 44.87 -11.39
C GLY A 204 -26.96 44.74 -12.60
N GLY A 205 -27.55 44.72 -13.80
CA GLY A 205 -26.86 44.45 -15.07
C GLY A 205 -26.41 45.68 -15.86
N GLY A 206 -25.97 45.40 -17.09
CA GLY A 206 -25.49 46.35 -18.12
C GLY A 206 -23.96 46.37 -18.17
N GLY A 207 -23.26 46.01 -19.25
CA GLY A 207 -23.56 46.07 -20.68
C GLY A 207 -22.41 46.83 -21.36
N THR A 208 -21.95 46.32 -22.52
CA THR A 208 -21.04 46.96 -23.53
C THR A 208 -19.55 47.04 -23.11
N GLU A 209 -18.53 46.82 -23.94
CA GLU A 209 -18.35 46.80 -25.40
C GLU A 209 -17.00 46.10 -25.71
N GLY A 210 -16.84 45.47 -26.89
CA GLY A 210 -15.52 45.14 -27.45
C GLY A 210 -14.82 46.39 -28.03
N PRO A 211 -13.81 46.30 -28.94
CA PRO A 211 -13.33 45.10 -29.64
C PRO A 211 -11.80 45.08 -30.01
N LYS A 212 -11.41 44.05 -30.79
CA LYS A 212 -10.23 43.94 -31.71
C LYS A 212 -8.83 43.81 -31.07
N GLY A 213 -7.89 43.02 -31.58
CA GLY A 213 -7.76 42.18 -32.77
C GLY A 213 -6.45 41.38 -32.67
N GLY A 214 -6.38 40.17 -33.22
CA GLY A 214 -5.52 39.91 -34.38
C GLY A 214 -4.54 38.75 -34.11
N GLY A 215 -4.75 37.61 -34.77
CA GLY A 215 -3.65 36.73 -35.20
C GLY A 215 -3.34 36.99 -36.67
N PRO A 216 -2.62 36.13 -37.40
CA PRO A 216 -1.75 35.02 -36.99
C PRO A 216 -0.38 35.02 -37.73
N GLY A 217 0.47 34.04 -37.45
CA GLY A 217 1.65 33.67 -38.27
C GLY A 217 2.71 32.99 -37.39
N GLY A 218 3.30 31.85 -37.69
CA GLY A 218 3.42 31.09 -38.93
C GLY A 218 4.86 30.56 -39.01
N ASP A 219 5.02 29.27 -39.33
CA ASP A 219 6.27 28.58 -39.75
C ASP A 219 7.42 28.43 -38.74
N ALA A 220 8.37 27.49 -38.86
CA ALA A 220 8.56 26.16 -39.47
C ALA A 220 10.06 25.84 -39.27
N GLY A 221 10.46 24.56 -39.31
CA GLY A 221 11.87 24.11 -39.40
C GLY A 221 12.40 23.55 -38.07
N ASP A 222 12.59 22.25 -37.87
CA ASP A 222 13.39 21.23 -38.59
C ASP A 222 14.90 21.25 -38.23
N SER A 223 15.45 20.05 -38.19
CA SER A 223 16.88 19.66 -38.26
C SER A 223 17.73 19.54 -36.98
N ARG A 224 17.88 18.27 -36.58
CA ARG A 224 19.15 17.53 -36.32
C ARG A 224 20.46 18.34 -36.25
N ALA A 225 21.23 18.07 -35.20
CA ALA A 225 22.62 17.59 -35.23
C ALA A 225 22.93 16.86 -33.93
#